data_AF-A0A258AJH7-F1
#
_entry.id   AF-A0A258AJH7-F1
#
_cell.length_a   1.000
_cell.length_b   1.000
_cell.length_c   1.000
_cell.angle_alpha   90.00
_cell.angle_beta   90.00
_cell.angle_gamma   90.00
#
_symmetry.space_group_name_H-M   'P 1'
#
loop_
_entity.id
_entity.type
_entity.pdbx_description
1 polymer ?
#
loop_
_entity_poly.entity_id
_entity_poly.type
_entity_poly.pdbx_seq_one_letter_code
_entity_poly.pdbx_strand_id
1 'polypeptide(L)'
;MLDFAPSRRQFLGAVGLAGAGALLPLSSVRAADSLSQLAEDAFIWGLPLVLSGRYIEIARKAGLSFNQFYLSPDLATPATHAAGPNIDTLYGFAWLDLTGGPQVIAVPDTHDRYYSIQLLDTYGDSFSYIGRRVTGTKAGAYAITAPGWNGTLPPGVTGIAAPTGKVLALVRTLVSGSTDLPAAQAIHASYSTGPLSAWPQGRLPAIARANSINAIPALDLTAFDAGFFDELDALVRQYPPLPEDTGNLARFAPLGIGSATQRGPQLRATLAAAIPAALARIQAAQAASSTVINGWRSNLSIVPFIRDPLARAAINTFGPGAHIAKEALYF
;
A
#
# COMPACT_ATOMS: atom_id res chain seq x y z
N MET A 1 -4.72 35.62 -2.69
CA MET A 1 -3.99 35.69 -1.41
C MET A 1 -5.00 36.20 -0.40
N LEU A 2 -5.65 35.28 0.31
CA LEU A 2 -6.74 35.57 1.23
C LEU A 2 -6.37 34.96 2.59
N ASP A 3 -5.99 35.84 3.50
CA ASP A 3 -5.70 35.55 4.90
C ASP A 3 -6.99 35.31 5.68
N PHE A 4 -7.02 34.23 6.46
CA PHE A 4 -7.96 34.07 7.56
C PHE A 4 -7.19 33.60 8.80
N ALA A 5 -6.85 34.56 9.66
CA ALA A 5 -6.42 34.31 11.03
C ALA A 5 -7.64 34.31 11.97
N PRO A 6 -7.78 33.36 12.91
CA PRO A 6 -8.75 33.47 13.99
C PRO A 6 -8.12 34.15 15.23
N SER A 7 -8.79 35.18 15.72
CA SER A 7 -8.44 35.90 16.95
C SER A 7 -8.82 35.12 18.21
N ARG A 8 -7.87 34.99 19.14
CA ARG A 8 -8.08 34.55 20.52
C ARG A 8 -8.92 35.58 21.30
N ARG A 9 -9.96 35.13 22.01
CA ARG A 9 -10.47 35.84 23.20
C ARG A 9 -10.64 34.86 24.36
N GLN A 10 -9.93 35.20 25.44
CA GLN A 10 -10.04 34.64 26.77
C GLN A 10 -11.34 35.12 27.42
N PHE A 11 -12.01 34.24 28.17
CA PHE A 11 -12.95 34.65 29.22
C PHE A 11 -12.70 33.76 30.44
N LEU A 12 -12.30 34.39 31.55
CA LEU A 12 -12.13 33.79 32.86
C LEU A 12 -13.25 34.28 33.78
N GLY A 13 -13.82 33.35 34.54
CA GLY A 13 -14.34 33.61 35.88
C GLY A 13 -15.86 33.62 36.04
N ALA A 14 -16.40 32.56 36.67
CA ALA A 14 -17.08 32.68 37.97
C ALA A 14 -17.33 31.30 38.58
N VAL A 15 -16.96 31.17 39.86
CA VAL A 15 -17.16 30.05 40.77
C VAL A 15 -18.54 30.14 41.42
N GLY A 16 -19.22 29.01 41.65
CA GLY A 16 -20.49 28.96 42.39
C GLY A 16 -21.01 27.56 42.71
N LEU A 17 -20.53 27.00 43.82
CA LEU A 17 -21.13 26.07 44.79
C LEU A 17 -22.16 24.97 44.40
N ALA A 18 -21.71 23.73 44.66
CA ALA A 18 -22.35 22.67 45.46
C ALA A 18 -23.80 22.24 45.18
N GLY A 19 -23.93 21.05 44.58
CA GLY A 19 -25.10 20.17 44.70
C GLY A 19 -24.65 18.72 44.77
N ALA A 20 -24.80 18.09 45.94
CA ALA A 20 -24.52 16.68 46.16
C ALA A 20 -25.51 15.82 45.36
N GLY A 21 -25.04 15.22 44.27
CA GLY A 21 -25.76 14.22 43.48
C GLY A 21 -24.83 13.05 43.24
N ALA A 22 -25.28 11.85 43.61
CA ALA A 22 -24.61 10.56 43.53
C ALA A 22 -23.46 10.48 42.50
N LEU A 23 -22.24 10.27 43.00
CA LEU A 23 -21.09 9.83 42.22
C LEU A 23 -21.37 8.41 41.72
N LEU A 24 -22.08 8.30 40.60
CA LEU A 24 -21.92 7.17 39.70
C LEU A 24 -20.48 7.24 39.17
N PRO A 25 -19.69 6.14 39.21
CA PRO A 25 -18.43 6.14 38.51
C PRO A 25 -18.76 6.33 37.03
N LEU A 26 -18.22 7.39 36.44
CA LEU A 26 -18.06 7.53 34.99
C LEU A 26 -17.04 6.48 34.54
N SER A 27 -17.41 5.21 34.66
CA SER A 27 -16.82 4.12 33.93
C SER A 27 -17.24 4.34 32.49
N SER A 28 -16.34 4.90 31.68
CA SER A 28 -16.48 4.94 30.23
C SER A 28 -16.49 3.51 29.70
N VAL A 29 -17.66 2.87 29.74
CA VAL A 29 -17.92 1.65 28.98
C VAL A 29 -18.01 2.11 27.53
N ARG A 30 -16.88 2.10 26.80
CA ARG A 30 -16.96 1.78 25.38
C ARG A 30 -17.73 0.46 25.33
N ALA A 31 -18.89 0.45 24.69
CA ALA A 31 -19.59 -0.80 24.41
C ALA A 31 -18.56 -1.78 23.84
N ALA A 32 -18.44 -2.98 24.42
CA ALA A 32 -17.62 -4.01 23.82
C ALA A 32 -18.17 -4.25 22.41
N ASP A 33 -17.36 -4.02 21.38
CA ASP A 33 -17.74 -4.35 20.01
C ASP A 33 -18.20 -5.81 19.99
N SER A 34 -19.37 -6.09 19.38
CA SER A 34 -19.77 -7.48 19.22
C SER A 34 -18.71 -8.24 18.41
N LEU A 35 -18.55 -9.55 18.63
CA LEU A 35 -17.58 -10.34 17.85
C LEU A 35 -17.77 -10.20 16.33
N SER A 36 -19.01 -9.99 15.88
CA SER A 36 -19.33 -9.71 14.47
C SER A 36 -18.77 -8.37 14.00
N GLN A 37 -19.00 -7.28 14.74
CA GLN A 37 -18.44 -5.95 14.40
C GLN A 37 -16.92 -5.96 14.42
N LEU A 38 -16.34 -6.63 15.40
CA LEU A 38 -14.89 -6.81 15.50
C LEU A 38 -14.34 -7.58 14.29
N ALA A 39 -15.07 -8.61 13.83
CA ALA A 39 -14.72 -9.39 12.65
C ALA A 39 -14.80 -8.57 11.36
N GLU A 40 -15.80 -7.70 11.22
CA GLU A 40 -15.88 -6.77 10.09
C GLU A 40 -14.69 -5.81 10.08
N ASP A 41 -14.40 -5.19 11.22
CA ASP A 41 -13.28 -4.26 11.36
C ASP A 41 -11.93 -4.94 11.08
N ALA A 42 -11.76 -6.18 11.53
CA ALA A 42 -10.58 -6.99 11.24
C ALA A 42 -10.45 -7.34 9.76
N PHE A 43 -11.56 -7.66 9.08
CA PHE A 43 -11.57 -7.90 7.65
C PHE A 43 -11.14 -6.65 6.88
N ILE A 44 -11.74 -5.50 7.19
CA ILE A 44 -11.44 -4.21 6.56
C ILE A 44 -9.97 -3.85 6.77
N TRP A 45 -9.50 -3.89 8.01
CA TRP A 45 -8.13 -3.54 8.35
C TRP A 45 -7.09 -4.48 7.72
N GLY A 46 -7.38 -5.79 7.72
CA GLY A 46 -6.47 -6.81 7.22
C GLY A 46 -6.45 -6.96 5.70
N LEU A 47 -7.45 -6.43 4.99
CA LEU A 47 -7.62 -6.67 3.56
C LEU A 47 -6.36 -6.34 2.74
N PRO A 48 -5.75 -5.14 2.84
CA PRO A 48 -4.56 -4.83 2.05
C PRO A 48 -3.38 -5.76 2.31
N LEU A 49 -3.20 -6.20 3.56
CA LEU A 49 -2.13 -7.12 3.93
C LEU A 49 -2.36 -8.51 3.33
N VAL A 50 -3.60 -9.03 3.39
CA VAL A 50 -3.96 -10.31 2.78
C VAL A 50 -3.79 -10.28 1.27
N LEU A 51 -4.20 -9.18 0.61
CA LEU A 51 -3.96 -9.00 -0.83
C LEU A 51 -2.45 -9.04 -1.14
N SER A 52 -1.62 -8.29 -0.40
CA SER A 52 -0.15 -8.32 -0.54
C SER A 52 0.44 -9.72 -0.36
N GLY A 53 -0.01 -10.46 0.66
CA GLY A 53 0.40 -11.85 0.88
C GLY A 53 0.07 -12.76 -0.29
N ARG A 54 -1.14 -12.64 -0.87
CA ARG A 54 -1.57 -13.40 -2.05
C ARG A 54 -0.75 -13.04 -3.29
N TYR A 55 -0.43 -11.77 -3.51
CA TYR A 55 0.42 -11.35 -4.62
C TYR A 55 1.84 -11.88 -4.52
N ILE A 56 2.43 -11.88 -3.32
CA ILE A 56 3.73 -12.50 -3.07
C ILE A 56 3.68 -14.00 -3.39
N GLU A 57 2.62 -14.70 -2.98
CA GLU A 57 2.46 -16.13 -3.25
C GLU A 57 2.27 -16.44 -4.74
N ILE A 58 1.51 -15.60 -5.48
CA ILE A 58 1.38 -15.69 -6.93
C ILE A 58 2.73 -15.51 -7.61
N ALA A 59 3.49 -14.47 -7.23
CA ALA A 59 4.83 -14.21 -7.76
C ALA A 59 5.78 -15.40 -7.49
N ARG A 60 5.74 -15.95 -6.28
CA ARG A 60 6.53 -17.13 -5.89
C ARG A 60 6.18 -18.35 -6.75
N LYS A 61 4.89 -18.67 -6.92
CA LYS A 61 4.43 -19.77 -7.77
C LYS A 61 4.84 -19.59 -9.24
N ALA A 62 4.95 -18.34 -9.70
CA ALA A 62 5.44 -17.99 -11.03
C ALA A 62 6.98 -18.01 -11.17
N GLY A 63 7.72 -18.39 -10.12
CA GLY A 63 9.18 -18.45 -10.12
C GLY A 63 9.87 -17.08 -10.04
N LEU A 64 9.16 -16.05 -9.57
CA LEU A 64 9.69 -14.70 -9.47
C LEU A 64 10.40 -14.51 -8.14
N SER A 65 11.63 -14.03 -8.19
CA SER A 65 12.45 -13.78 -7.01
C SER A 65 12.21 -12.39 -6.44
N PHE A 66 12.37 -12.25 -5.12
CA PHE A 66 12.50 -10.93 -4.50
C PHE A 66 13.75 -10.20 -5.04
N ASN A 67 13.76 -8.88 -4.89
CA ASN A 67 14.87 -7.99 -5.22
C ASN A 67 15.25 -7.98 -6.70
N GLN A 68 14.36 -8.41 -7.58
CA GLN A 68 14.55 -8.46 -9.03
C GLN A 68 13.40 -7.74 -9.72
N PHE A 69 13.73 -6.82 -10.64
CA PHE A 69 12.71 -6.23 -11.52
C PHE A 69 12.29 -7.23 -12.60
N TYR A 70 10.98 -7.38 -12.76
CA TYR A 70 10.32 -8.04 -13.89
C TYR A 70 9.49 -7.01 -14.64
N LEU A 71 9.86 -6.76 -15.88
CA LEU A 71 9.41 -5.61 -16.65
C LEU A 71 8.74 -6.05 -17.97
N SER A 72 7.53 -5.57 -18.23
CA SER A 72 6.86 -5.80 -19.50
C SER A 72 7.49 -4.90 -20.57
N PRO A 73 8.03 -5.48 -21.66
CA PRO A 73 8.57 -4.67 -22.75
C PRO A 73 7.48 -4.00 -23.59
N ASP A 74 6.24 -4.49 -23.51
CA ASP A 74 5.11 -4.03 -24.31
C ASP A 74 4.04 -3.33 -23.46
N LEU A 75 3.28 -2.45 -24.11
CA LEU A 75 2.09 -1.83 -23.54
C LEU A 75 1.02 -2.87 -23.21
N ALA A 76 0.11 -2.52 -22.31
CA ALA A 76 -0.97 -3.41 -21.89
C ALA A 76 -1.86 -3.82 -23.08
N THR A 77 -2.36 -5.05 -23.02
CA THR A 77 -3.27 -5.64 -24.01
C THR A 77 -4.45 -6.30 -23.29
N PRO A 78 -5.46 -6.84 -23.98
CA PRO A 78 -6.50 -7.65 -23.34
C PRO A 78 -5.99 -8.88 -22.57
N ALA A 79 -4.74 -9.31 -22.81
CA ALA A 79 -4.09 -10.39 -22.03
C ALA A 79 -3.45 -9.89 -20.71
N THR A 80 -3.53 -8.60 -20.42
CA THR A 80 -3.06 -8.01 -19.16
C THR A 80 -4.18 -8.06 -18.12
N HIS A 81 -3.97 -8.79 -17.03
CA HIS A 81 -4.99 -9.11 -16.02
C HIS A 81 -4.83 -8.32 -14.71
N ALA A 82 -3.91 -7.35 -14.66
CA ALA A 82 -3.85 -6.40 -13.56
C ALA A 82 -5.08 -5.50 -13.57
N ALA A 83 -5.33 -4.85 -12.44
CA ALA A 83 -6.46 -3.95 -12.32
C ALA A 83 -6.15 -2.57 -12.94
N GLY A 84 -7.01 -2.13 -13.86
CA GLY A 84 -6.94 -0.82 -14.52
C GLY A 84 -5.61 -0.45 -15.20
N PRO A 85 -4.95 -1.34 -15.98
CA PRO A 85 -3.76 -0.95 -16.72
C PRO A 85 -4.12 0.09 -17.79
N ASN A 86 -3.27 1.10 -17.98
CA ASN A 86 -3.36 2.03 -19.10
C ASN A 86 -2.50 1.56 -20.29
N ILE A 87 -2.71 2.19 -21.44
CA ILE A 87 -1.93 1.97 -22.67
C ILE A 87 -0.90 3.08 -22.92
N ASP A 88 -0.64 3.91 -21.91
CA ASP A 88 0.30 5.04 -21.99
C ASP A 88 1.68 4.66 -21.46
N THR A 89 1.79 3.60 -20.65
CA THR A 89 3.01 3.27 -19.91
C THR A 89 3.39 1.80 -20.03
N LEU A 90 4.70 1.55 -20.14
CA LEU A 90 5.28 0.23 -19.88
C LEU A 90 5.23 -0.05 -18.38
N TYR A 91 4.79 -1.25 -18.03
CA TYR A 91 4.60 -1.67 -16.66
C TYR A 91 5.62 -2.72 -16.23
N GLY A 92 5.92 -2.75 -14.95
CA GLY A 92 6.67 -3.83 -14.34
C GLY A 92 6.69 -3.70 -12.82
N PHE A 93 7.38 -4.59 -12.14
CA PHE A 93 7.50 -4.50 -10.69
C PHE A 93 8.72 -5.22 -10.14
N ALA A 94 9.04 -4.94 -8.88
CA ALA A 94 9.84 -5.80 -8.02
C ALA A 94 9.17 -5.88 -6.65
N TRP A 95 9.12 -7.07 -6.06
CA TRP A 95 8.97 -7.19 -4.61
C TRP A 95 10.36 -7.08 -4.00
N LEU A 96 10.57 -6.15 -3.08
CA LEU A 96 11.81 -6.01 -2.31
C LEU A 96 11.68 -6.72 -0.97
N ASP A 97 12.70 -7.49 -0.61
CA ASP A 97 12.90 -8.05 0.71
C ASP A 97 14.06 -7.33 1.42
N LEU A 98 13.71 -6.57 2.45
CA LEU A 98 14.64 -5.76 3.22
C LEU A 98 15.14 -6.47 4.49
N THR A 99 14.70 -7.70 4.75
CA THR A 99 15.08 -8.46 5.96
C THR A 99 16.56 -8.86 5.96
N GLY A 100 17.15 -9.03 4.77
CA GLY A 100 18.60 -9.24 4.60
C GLY A 100 19.42 -7.94 4.50
N GLY A 101 18.78 -6.78 4.67
CA GLY A 101 19.39 -5.46 4.53
C GLY A 101 18.83 -4.64 3.35
N PRO A 102 19.23 -3.36 3.23
CA PRO A 102 18.67 -2.45 2.23
C PRO A 102 18.90 -2.92 0.79
N GLN A 103 17.95 -2.58 -0.07
CA GLN A 103 18.03 -2.81 -1.52
C GLN A 103 18.12 -1.48 -2.24
N VAL A 104 19.01 -1.38 -3.22
CA VAL A 104 19.20 -0.18 -4.04
C VAL A 104 18.44 -0.33 -5.33
N ILE A 105 17.57 0.63 -5.66
CA ILE A 105 17.00 0.82 -6.99
C ILE A 105 17.86 1.84 -7.73
N ALA A 106 18.32 1.52 -8.95
CA ALA A 106 18.95 2.50 -9.82
C ALA A 106 18.18 2.70 -11.12
N VAL A 107 18.17 3.97 -11.55
CA VAL A 107 17.47 4.46 -12.73
C VAL A 107 18.44 5.26 -13.60
N PRO A 108 18.30 5.20 -14.95
CA PRO A 108 19.11 6.00 -15.87
C PRO A 108 18.63 7.47 -15.91
N ASP A 109 19.31 8.31 -16.70
CA ASP A 109 18.70 9.57 -17.14
C ASP A 109 17.55 9.22 -18.09
N THR A 110 16.34 9.67 -17.79
CA THR A 110 15.15 9.39 -18.61
C THR A 110 14.91 10.46 -19.66
N HIS A 111 15.81 11.45 -19.79
CA HIS A 111 15.72 12.53 -20.77
C HIS A 111 14.37 13.26 -20.71
N ASP A 112 13.96 13.62 -19.49
CA ASP A 112 12.69 14.25 -19.18
C ASP A 112 11.41 13.40 -19.41
N ARG A 113 11.56 12.13 -19.83
CA ARG A 113 10.43 11.18 -19.92
C ARG A 113 9.81 10.96 -18.55
N TYR A 114 8.47 10.95 -18.50
CA TYR A 114 7.75 10.53 -17.31
C TYR A 114 8.01 9.05 -17.01
N TYR A 115 8.42 8.80 -15.77
CA TYR A 115 8.45 7.48 -15.17
C TYR A 115 8.09 7.61 -13.69
N SER A 116 7.57 6.53 -13.15
CA SER A 116 7.40 6.37 -11.71
C SER A 116 7.66 4.94 -11.29
N ILE A 117 8.45 4.79 -10.23
CA ILE A 117 8.58 3.58 -9.44
C ILE A 117 7.89 3.90 -8.12
N GLN A 118 6.62 3.50 -8.04
CA GLN A 118 5.79 3.66 -6.86
C GLN A 118 6.21 2.64 -5.81
N LEU A 119 6.52 3.11 -4.61
CA LEU A 119 6.92 2.25 -3.50
C LEU A 119 5.74 2.11 -2.55
N LEU A 120 5.25 0.88 -2.41
CA LEU A 120 4.16 0.52 -1.50
C LEU A 120 4.66 -0.35 -0.36
N ASP A 121 4.16 -0.08 0.84
CA ASP A 121 4.37 -0.98 1.99
C ASP A 121 3.47 -2.22 1.89
N THR A 122 3.62 -3.17 2.82
CA THR A 122 2.79 -4.40 2.82
C THR A 122 1.32 -4.16 3.15
N TYR A 123 0.97 -2.97 3.65
CA TYR A 123 -0.39 -2.56 3.93
C TYR A 123 -1.01 -1.74 2.79
N GLY A 124 -0.31 -1.63 1.65
CA GLY A 124 -0.83 -1.03 0.42
C GLY A 124 -0.75 0.49 0.37
N ASP A 125 -0.06 1.14 1.33
CA ASP A 125 0.12 2.59 1.34
C ASP A 125 1.30 2.99 0.44
N SER A 126 1.10 4.00 -0.41
CA SER A 126 2.10 4.51 -1.35
C SER A 126 3.03 5.52 -0.69
N PHE A 127 3.95 5.03 0.13
CA PHE A 127 4.78 5.87 1.00
C PHE A 127 5.79 6.74 0.25
N SER A 128 6.23 6.34 -0.95
CA SER A 128 7.20 7.13 -1.73
C SER A 128 7.18 6.80 -3.22
N TYR A 129 7.89 7.61 -4.01
CA TYR A 129 8.09 7.42 -5.44
C TYR A 129 9.54 7.74 -5.81
N ILE A 130 10.09 6.97 -6.75
CA ILE A 130 11.27 7.36 -7.53
C ILE A 130 10.76 7.69 -8.93
N GLY A 131 10.92 8.91 -9.40
CA GLY A 131 10.21 9.36 -10.60
C GLY A 131 10.35 10.83 -10.88
N ARG A 132 9.93 11.23 -12.09
CA ARG A 132 10.04 12.61 -12.61
C ARG A 132 9.56 13.67 -11.61
N ARG A 133 8.46 13.43 -10.90
CA ARG A 133 7.88 14.38 -9.93
C ARG A 133 8.67 14.49 -8.62
N VAL A 134 9.19 13.38 -8.10
CA VAL A 134 9.75 13.32 -6.72
C VAL A 134 11.27 13.42 -6.72
N THR A 135 11.93 12.72 -7.62
CA THR A 135 13.39 12.59 -7.64
C THR A 135 14.02 13.11 -8.93
N GLY A 136 13.20 13.61 -9.85
CA GLY A 136 13.63 14.10 -11.15
C GLY A 136 13.95 12.96 -12.14
N THR A 137 14.60 13.35 -13.23
CA THR A 137 14.81 12.48 -14.41
C THR A 137 16.27 12.16 -14.67
N LYS A 138 17.20 12.65 -13.85
CA LYS A 138 18.61 12.28 -13.95
C LYS A 138 18.86 10.89 -13.38
N ALA A 139 19.94 10.27 -13.83
CA ALA A 139 20.40 9.00 -13.29
C ALA A 139 20.57 9.09 -11.77
N GLY A 140 20.12 8.05 -11.05
CA GLY A 140 20.13 8.05 -9.60
C GLY A 140 20.12 6.65 -9.01
N ALA A 141 20.55 6.56 -7.75
CA ALA A 141 20.55 5.34 -6.96
C ALA A 141 19.88 5.60 -5.60
N TYR A 142 18.92 4.74 -5.23
CA TYR A 142 18.05 4.94 -4.08
C TYR A 142 18.04 3.69 -3.21
N ALA A 143 18.59 3.76 -2.00
CA ALA A 143 18.57 2.68 -1.03
C ALA A 143 17.24 2.65 -0.29
N ILE A 144 16.46 1.60 -0.51
CA ILE A 144 15.25 1.30 0.24
C ILE A 144 15.66 0.54 1.50
N THR A 145 15.39 1.14 2.65
CA THR A 145 15.86 0.67 3.96
C THR A 145 14.70 0.16 4.80
N ALA A 146 14.92 -0.90 5.57
CA ALA A 146 13.92 -1.42 6.51
C ALA A 146 13.69 -0.42 7.65
N PRO A 147 12.52 -0.49 8.34
CA PRO A 147 12.28 0.28 9.56
C PRO A 147 13.44 0.15 10.57
N GLY A 148 13.92 1.29 11.07
CA GLY A 148 14.98 1.33 12.09
C GLY A 148 16.40 1.08 11.57
N TRP A 149 16.62 0.90 10.26
CA TRP A 149 17.97 0.79 9.71
C TRP A 149 18.77 2.08 9.94
N ASN A 150 20.00 1.94 10.44
CA ASN A 150 20.86 3.06 10.86
C ASN A 150 22.30 2.94 10.30
N GLY A 151 22.49 2.17 9.24
CA GLY A 151 23.78 2.03 8.58
C GLY A 151 24.19 3.29 7.81
N THR A 152 25.40 3.27 7.25
CA THR A 152 25.92 4.36 6.41
C THR A 152 25.64 4.09 4.93
N LEU A 153 25.19 5.11 4.20
CA LEU A 153 25.02 5.03 2.75
C LEU A 153 26.32 5.41 2.03
N PRO A 154 26.69 4.71 0.95
CA PRO A 154 27.82 5.09 0.13
C PRO A 154 27.54 6.41 -0.63
N PRO A 155 28.58 7.13 -1.06
CA PRO A 155 28.41 8.37 -1.83
C PRO A 155 27.52 8.18 -3.06
N GLY A 156 26.64 9.16 -3.32
CA GLY A 156 25.74 9.15 -4.48
C GLY A 156 24.50 8.26 -4.34
N VAL A 157 24.29 7.61 -3.19
CA VAL A 157 23.07 6.84 -2.91
C VAL A 157 22.16 7.62 -1.96
N THR A 158 20.90 7.81 -2.36
CA THR A 158 19.88 8.50 -1.55
C THR A 158 19.06 7.48 -0.75
N GLY A 159 18.86 7.71 0.54
CA GLY A 159 18.06 6.82 1.38
C GLY A 159 16.56 7.07 1.26
N ILE A 160 15.77 5.99 1.24
CA ILE A 160 14.32 6.00 1.37
C ILE A 160 13.95 4.98 2.45
N ALA A 161 13.35 5.45 3.55
CA ALA A 161 12.91 4.59 4.65
C ALA A 161 11.55 3.95 4.31
N ALA A 162 11.51 2.63 4.25
CA ALA A 162 10.27 1.88 4.07
C ALA A 162 9.53 1.73 5.41
N PRO A 163 8.20 1.82 5.44
CA PRO A 163 7.39 1.54 6.63
C PRO A 163 7.40 0.07 7.05
N THR A 164 7.67 -0.85 6.11
CA THR A 164 7.61 -2.30 6.30
C THR A 164 8.84 -3.00 5.72
N GLY A 165 9.10 -4.24 6.17
CA GLY A 165 10.26 -5.03 5.73
C GLY A 165 10.14 -5.64 4.33
N LYS A 166 8.96 -5.60 3.72
CA LYS A 166 8.74 -5.89 2.30
C LYS A 166 8.14 -4.66 1.63
N VAL A 167 8.47 -4.45 0.35
CA VAL A 167 8.00 -3.31 -0.44
C VAL A 167 7.64 -3.79 -1.84
N LEU A 168 6.51 -3.33 -2.37
CA LEU A 168 6.23 -3.45 -3.81
C LEU A 168 6.74 -2.18 -4.51
N ALA A 169 7.69 -2.34 -5.43
CA ALA A 169 8.16 -1.30 -6.32
C ALA A 169 7.48 -1.45 -7.69
N LEU A 170 6.38 -0.73 -7.92
CA LEU A 170 5.58 -0.80 -9.14
C LEU A 170 6.04 0.25 -10.16
N VAL A 171 6.41 -0.20 -11.36
CA VAL A 171 7.04 0.61 -12.40
C VAL A 171 6.03 1.02 -13.45
N ARG A 172 6.08 2.29 -13.86
CA ARG A 172 5.43 2.87 -15.04
C ARG A 172 6.42 3.72 -15.80
N THR A 173 6.50 3.56 -17.12
CA THR A 173 7.37 4.37 -18.00
C THR A 173 6.58 4.81 -19.22
N LEU A 174 6.43 6.13 -19.41
CA LEU A 174 5.61 6.70 -20.49
C LEU A 174 6.11 6.27 -21.87
N VAL A 175 5.17 5.98 -22.77
CA VAL A 175 5.35 5.81 -24.20
C VAL A 175 4.53 6.92 -24.90
N SER A 176 5.21 7.82 -25.59
CA SER A 176 4.60 8.94 -26.31
C SER A 176 4.36 8.57 -27.78
N GLY A 177 3.45 7.62 -28.00
CA GLY A 177 3.11 7.10 -29.33
C GLY A 177 3.99 5.93 -29.79
N SER A 178 3.61 5.28 -30.88
CA SER A 178 4.22 4.02 -31.31
C SER A 178 5.69 4.14 -31.73
N THR A 179 6.09 5.26 -32.33
CA THR A 179 7.49 5.52 -32.75
C THR A 179 8.44 5.72 -31.58
N ASP A 180 7.91 6.06 -30.41
CA ASP A 180 8.66 6.30 -29.18
C ASP A 180 8.88 5.02 -28.34
N LEU A 181 8.13 3.96 -28.63
CA LEU A 181 8.19 2.70 -27.89
C LEU A 181 9.62 2.13 -27.73
N PRO A 182 10.47 2.08 -28.78
CA PRO A 182 11.85 1.58 -28.61
C PRO A 182 12.69 2.40 -27.62
N ALA A 183 12.52 3.72 -27.59
CA ALA A 183 13.23 4.59 -26.66
C ALA A 183 12.73 4.41 -25.22
N ALA A 184 11.42 4.24 -25.03
CA ALA A 184 10.83 3.91 -23.74
C ALA A 184 11.29 2.53 -23.24
N GLN A 185 11.33 1.52 -24.11
CA GLN A 185 11.82 0.17 -23.81
C GLN A 185 13.28 0.19 -23.35
N ALA A 186 14.15 0.96 -24.02
CA ALA A 186 15.56 1.08 -23.63
C ALA A 186 15.74 1.66 -22.22
N ILE A 187 14.99 2.72 -21.88
CA ILE A 187 14.98 3.29 -20.52
C ILE A 187 14.42 2.27 -19.53
N HIS A 188 13.28 1.66 -19.86
CA HIS A 188 12.58 0.71 -19.00
C HIS A 188 13.47 -0.49 -18.64
N ALA A 189 14.16 -1.08 -19.62
CA ALA A 189 15.08 -2.20 -19.42
C ALA A 189 16.35 -1.83 -18.63
N SER A 190 16.67 -0.54 -18.50
CA SER A 190 17.86 -0.05 -17.80
C SER A 190 17.66 0.13 -16.30
N TYR A 191 16.44 -0.04 -15.78
CA TYR A 191 16.21 -0.09 -14.34
C TYR A 191 16.86 -1.32 -13.73
N SER A 192 17.33 -1.19 -12.50
CA SER A 192 18.00 -2.28 -11.80
C SER A 192 17.78 -2.20 -10.29
N THR A 193 17.96 -3.33 -9.65
CA THR A 193 17.97 -3.50 -8.19
C THR A 193 19.35 -3.99 -7.73
N GLY A 194 19.54 -4.24 -6.44
CA GLY A 194 20.71 -4.94 -5.89
C GLY A 194 20.89 -4.67 -4.39
N PRO A 195 21.54 -5.56 -3.63
CA PRO A 195 21.75 -5.34 -2.22
C PRO A 195 22.74 -4.19 -1.99
N LEU A 196 22.46 -3.33 -1.00
CA LEU A 196 23.34 -2.20 -0.64
C LEU A 196 24.76 -2.69 -0.26
N SER A 197 24.87 -3.85 0.38
CA SER A 197 26.14 -4.45 0.82
C SER A 197 27.11 -4.78 -0.31
N ALA A 198 26.62 -4.94 -1.53
CA ALA A 198 27.44 -5.22 -2.72
C ALA A 198 27.36 -4.09 -3.75
N TRP A 199 26.79 -2.93 -3.40
CA TRP A 199 26.56 -1.85 -4.36
C TRP A 199 27.88 -1.12 -4.73
N PRO A 200 28.13 -0.81 -6.03
CA PRO A 200 27.30 -1.07 -7.21
C PRO A 200 27.55 -2.40 -7.95
N GLN A 201 28.54 -3.20 -7.55
CA GLN A 201 28.95 -4.41 -8.27
C GLN A 201 27.88 -5.52 -8.25
N GLY A 202 27.07 -5.59 -7.20
CA GLY A 202 25.96 -6.53 -7.03
C GLY A 202 24.65 -6.09 -7.69
N ARG A 203 24.70 -5.18 -8.66
CA ARG A 203 23.52 -4.72 -9.39
C ARG A 203 22.90 -5.88 -10.18
N LEU A 204 21.59 -6.02 -10.05
CA LEU A 204 20.76 -6.98 -10.74
C LEU A 204 20.01 -6.25 -11.87
N PRO A 205 20.30 -6.54 -13.16
CA PRO A 205 19.59 -5.92 -14.27
C PRO A 205 18.13 -6.40 -14.30
N ALA A 206 17.21 -5.58 -14.82
CA ALA A 206 15.83 -6.00 -15.01
C ALA A 206 15.70 -7.21 -15.95
N ILE A 207 14.69 -8.04 -15.69
CA ILE A 207 14.32 -9.17 -16.55
C ILE A 207 13.09 -8.78 -17.36
N ALA A 208 13.21 -8.83 -18.69
CA ALA A 208 12.07 -8.66 -19.57
C ALA A 208 11.11 -9.85 -19.44
N ARG A 209 9.84 -9.57 -19.16
CA ARG A 209 8.78 -10.57 -19.02
C ARG A 209 7.47 -10.02 -19.54
N ALA A 210 6.96 -10.60 -20.62
CA ALA A 210 5.66 -10.24 -21.17
C ALA A 210 4.55 -10.39 -20.10
N ASN A 211 3.65 -9.40 -20.05
CA ASN A 211 2.60 -9.31 -19.04
C ASN A 211 3.10 -9.54 -17.60
N SER A 212 4.27 -8.99 -17.26
CA SER A 212 4.91 -9.16 -15.95
C SER A 212 3.92 -8.90 -14.79
N ILE A 213 3.09 -7.86 -14.92
CA ILE A 213 2.12 -7.47 -13.89
C ILE A 213 0.95 -8.43 -13.70
N ASN A 214 0.81 -9.48 -14.52
CA ASN A 214 -0.16 -10.54 -14.26
C ASN A 214 0.18 -11.35 -12.99
N ALA A 215 1.39 -11.17 -12.42
CA ALA A 215 1.73 -11.65 -11.09
C ALA A 215 1.03 -10.87 -9.95
N ILE A 216 0.35 -9.77 -10.29
CA ILE A 216 -0.42 -8.91 -9.38
C ILE A 216 -1.81 -8.66 -10.01
N PRO A 217 -2.63 -9.71 -10.18
CA PRO A 217 -3.90 -9.60 -10.88
C PRO A 217 -4.96 -8.87 -10.04
N ALA A 218 -6.05 -8.47 -10.69
CA ALA A 218 -7.27 -8.17 -9.94
C ALA A 218 -7.73 -9.44 -9.20
N LEU A 219 -8.00 -9.35 -7.90
CA LEU A 219 -8.49 -10.45 -7.08
C LEU A 219 -9.99 -10.32 -6.85
N ASP A 220 -10.71 -11.44 -6.94
CA ASP A 220 -12.14 -11.49 -6.60
C ASP A 220 -12.31 -11.46 -5.07
N LEU A 221 -12.77 -10.32 -4.56
CA LEU A 221 -12.99 -10.11 -3.14
C LEU A 221 -14.23 -10.87 -2.62
N THR A 222 -15.12 -11.32 -3.51
CA THR A 222 -16.31 -12.09 -3.10
C THR A 222 -15.99 -13.55 -2.82
N ALA A 223 -14.82 -14.02 -3.24
CA ALA A 223 -14.34 -15.38 -3.01
C ALA A 223 -13.71 -15.60 -1.61
N PHE A 224 -13.63 -14.57 -0.76
CA PHE A 224 -13.11 -14.71 0.60
C PHE A 224 -14.09 -15.45 1.51
N ASP A 225 -13.54 -16.35 2.33
CA ASP A 225 -14.25 -17.09 3.38
C ASP A 225 -13.55 -16.90 4.74
N ALA A 226 -13.93 -17.69 5.76
CA ALA A 226 -13.29 -17.63 7.07
C ALA A 226 -11.76 -17.90 7.02
N GLY A 227 -11.25 -18.55 5.97
CA GLY A 227 -9.82 -18.75 5.74
C GLY A 227 -9.03 -17.45 5.58
N PHE A 228 -9.70 -16.35 5.17
CA PHE A 228 -9.12 -15.01 5.18
C PHE A 228 -8.47 -14.65 6.53
N PHE A 229 -9.14 -15.00 7.64
CA PHE A 229 -8.65 -14.65 8.98
C PHE A 229 -7.48 -15.54 9.43
N ASP A 230 -7.36 -16.74 8.87
CA ASP A 230 -6.22 -17.62 9.04
C ASP A 230 -5.01 -17.05 8.27
N GLU A 231 -5.21 -16.59 7.04
CA GLU A 231 -4.21 -15.86 6.25
C GLU A 231 -3.75 -14.58 6.97
N LEU A 232 -4.70 -13.78 7.47
CA LEU A 232 -4.42 -12.55 8.19
C LEU A 232 -3.58 -12.82 9.44
N ASP A 233 -3.92 -13.83 10.26
CA ASP A 233 -3.14 -14.19 11.45
C ASP A 233 -1.69 -14.56 11.09
N ALA A 234 -1.48 -15.34 10.03
CA ALA A 234 -0.14 -15.69 9.58
C ALA A 234 0.64 -14.46 9.10
N LEU A 235 -0.01 -13.60 8.31
CA LEU A 235 0.63 -12.44 7.69
C LEU A 235 0.98 -11.36 8.70
N VAL A 236 0.16 -11.06 9.71
CA VAL A 236 0.52 -10.04 10.73
C VAL A 236 1.71 -10.48 11.59
N ARG A 237 1.92 -11.78 11.76
CA ARG A 237 3.11 -12.31 12.46
C ARG A 237 4.36 -12.23 11.59
N GLN A 238 4.21 -12.40 10.28
CA GLN A 238 5.31 -12.29 9.34
C GLN A 238 5.67 -10.83 8.99
N TYR A 239 4.66 -9.97 8.92
CA TYR A 239 4.73 -8.56 8.56
C TYR A 239 4.00 -7.73 9.63
N PRO A 240 4.66 -7.46 10.76
CA PRO A 240 4.07 -6.72 11.87
C PRO A 240 3.45 -5.39 11.41
N PRO A 241 2.36 -4.94 12.05
CA PRO A 241 1.71 -3.70 11.68
C PRO A 241 2.61 -2.49 11.93
N LEU A 242 2.28 -1.41 11.23
CA LEU A 242 2.86 -0.09 11.49
C LEU A 242 2.65 0.29 12.97
N PRO A 243 3.57 1.06 13.59
CA PRO A 243 3.46 1.46 15.00
C PRO A 243 2.08 2.04 15.36
N GLU A 244 1.51 2.86 14.48
CA GLU A 244 0.18 3.47 14.62
C GLU A 244 -0.99 2.47 14.56
N ASP A 245 -0.78 1.30 13.95
CA ASP A 245 -1.79 0.26 13.75
C ASP A 245 -1.75 -0.84 14.83
N THR A 246 -0.79 -0.81 15.75
CA THR A 246 -0.67 -1.78 16.84
C THR A 246 -1.93 -1.86 17.72
N GLY A 247 -2.62 -0.73 17.92
CA GLY A 247 -3.89 -0.69 18.66
C GLY A 247 -5.03 -1.42 17.96
N ASN A 248 -5.07 -1.42 16.62
CA ASN A 248 -6.05 -2.17 15.85
C ASN A 248 -5.82 -3.68 16.02
N LEU A 249 -4.57 -4.14 15.86
CA LEU A 249 -4.23 -5.55 16.06
C LEU A 249 -4.60 -6.05 17.47
N ALA A 250 -4.33 -5.25 18.51
CA ALA A 250 -4.68 -5.61 19.89
C ALA A 250 -6.19 -5.79 20.10
N ARG A 251 -7.04 -4.97 19.45
CA ARG A 251 -8.51 -5.13 19.50
C ARG A 251 -8.95 -6.49 18.96
N PHE A 252 -8.24 -7.05 17.99
CA PHE A 252 -8.62 -8.28 17.29
C PHE A 252 -8.20 -9.58 18.00
N ALA A 253 -7.59 -9.50 19.18
CA ALA A 253 -7.20 -10.67 19.96
C ALA A 253 -8.33 -11.69 20.23
N PRO A 254 -9.59 -11.28 20.53
CA PRO A 254 -10.71 -12.23 20.68
C PRO A 254 -11.05 -13.04 19.41
N LEU A 255 -10.63 -12.56 18.24
CA LEU A 255 -10.78 -13.26 16.96
C LEU A 255 -9.62 -14.22 16.67
N GLY A 256 -8.66 -14.34 17.58
CA GLY A 256 -7.45 -15.15 17.41
C GLY A 256 -6.41 -14.56 16.45
N ILE A 257 -6.56 -13.31 16.00
CA ILE A 257 -5.60 -12.67 15.09
C ILE A 257 -4.34 -12.24 15.85
N GLY A 258 -3.16 -12.59 15.31
CA GLY A 258 -1.85 -12.28 15.88
C GLY A 258 -1.37 -13.30 16.92
N SER A 259 -2.10 -14.40 17.13
CA SER A 259 -1.87 -15.34 18.24
C SER A 259 -1.58 -16.78 17.80
N ALA A 260 -1.76 -17.12 16.51
CA ALA A 260 -1.72 -18.51 16.02
C ALA A 260 -2.71 -19.46 16.72
N THR A 261 -3.74 -18.92 17.38
CA THR A 261 -4.75 -19.72 18.08
C THR A 261 -5.72 -20.34 17.08
N GLN A 262 -5.97 -21.64 17.21
CA GLN A 262 -6.98 -22.32 16.41
C GLN A 262 -8.39 -21.80 16.73
N ARG A 263 -9.17 -21.55 15.69
CA ARG A 263 -10.54 -21.03 15.80
C ARG A 263 -11.54 -22.16 15.79
N GLY A 264 -12.36 -22.25 16.84
CA GLY A 264 -13.46 -23.21 16.91
C GLY A 264 -14.57 -22.94 15.87
N PRO A 265 -15.44 -23.92 15.58
CA PRO A 265 -16.46 -23.81 14.54
C PRO A 265 -17.38 -22.60 14.66
N GLN A 266 -17.77 -22.24 15.89
CA GLN A 266 -18.65 -21.11 16.16
C GLN A 266 -17.99 -19.78 15.76
N LEU A 267 -16.73 -19.58 16.15
CA LEU A 267 -15.99 -18.38 15.77
C LEU A 267 -15.78 -18.31 14.25
N ARG A 268 -15.44 -19.43 13.61
CA ARG A 268 -15.31 -19.48 12.13
C ARG A 268 -16.61 -19.08 11.43
N ALA A 269 -17.76 -19.51 11.94
CA ALA A 269 -19.07 -19.12 11.39
C ALA A 269 -19.33 -17.61 11.57
N THR A 270 -19.02 -17.04 12.73
CA THR A 270 -19.11 -15.59 12.97
C THR A 270 -18.22 -14.80 12.01
N LEU A 271 -16.98 -15.25 11.82
CA LEU A 271 -16.02 -14.62 10.91
C LEU A 271 -16.49 -14.65 9.45
N ALA A 272 -16.96 -15.81 8.98
CA ALA A 272 -17.50 -15.93 7.63
C ALA A 272 -18.71 -15.01 7.41
N ALA A 273 -19.61 -14.92 8.39
CA ALA A 273 -20.83 -14.10 8.30
C ALA A 273 -20.54 -12.58 8.28
N ALA A 274 -19.38 -12.15 8.78
CA ALA A 274 -18.98 -10.74 8.80
C ALA A 274 -18.49 -10.22 7.43
N ILE A 275 -17.98 -11.10 6.57
CA ILE A 275 -17.33 -10.72 5.31
C ILE A 275 -18.25 -9.91 4.38
N PRO A 276 -19.52 -10.31 4.11
CA PRO A 276 -20.39 -9.54 3.23
C PRO A 276 -20.67 -8.12 3.74
N ALA A 277 -20.83 -7.94 5.05
CA ALA A 277 -21.06 -6.64 5.66
C ALA A 277 -19.80 -5.74 5.56
N ALA A 278 -18.63 -6.33 5.80
CA ALA A 278 -17.35 -5.64 5.62
C ALA A 278 -17.13 -5.20 4.16
N LEU A 279 -17.40 -6.08 3.19
CA LEU A 279 -17.31 -5.76 1.76
C LEU A 279 -18.29 -4.65 1.37
N ALA A 280 -19.53 -4.68 1.87
CA ALA A 280 -20.50 -3.62 1.62
C ALA A 280 -20.03 -2.26 2.17
N ARG A 281 -19.42 -2.23 3.37
CA ARG A 281 -18.80 -1.00 3.93
C ARG A 281 -17.68 -0.49 3.04
N ILE A 282 -16.80 -1.37 2.56
CA ILE A 282 -15.69 -1.02 1.67
C ILE A 282 -16.20 -0.44 0.35
N GLN A 283 -17.20 -1.08 -0.26
CA GLN A 283 -17.82 -0.59 -1.51
C GLN A 283 -18.49 0.77 -1.32
N ALA A 284 -19.20 0.98 -0.21
CA ALA A 284 -19.81 2.27 0.11
C ALA A 284 -18.74 3.38 0.30
N ALA A 285 -17.65 3.08 1.01
CA ALA A 285 -16.54 4.00 1.20
C ALA A 285 -15.85 4.35 -0.13
N GLN A 286 -15.66 3.37 -1.00
CA GLN A 286 -15.12 3.58 -2.35
C GLN A 286 -16.00 4.55 -3.15
N ALA A 287 -17.33 4.33 -3.17
CA ALA A 287 -18.26 5.22 -3.87
C ALA A 287 -18.27 6.65 -3.29
N ALA A 288 -18.18 6.78 -1.96
CA ALA A 288 -18.15 8.05 -1.24
C ALA A 288 -16.82 8.82 -1.39
N SER A 289 -15.74 8.14 -1.79
CA SER A 289 -14.40 8.75 -1.93
C SER A 289 -14.24 9.65 -3.16
N SER A 290 -15.27 9.75 -4.01
CA SER A 290 -15.24 10.58 -5.23
C SER A 290 -15.64 12.03 -4.97
N THR A 291 -14.84 12.96 -5.49
CA THR A 291 -15.17 14.39 -5.59
C THR A 291 -15.74 14.65 -6.99
N VAL A 292 -16.90 15.32 -7.06
CA VAL A 292 -17.49 15.74 -8.33
C VAL A 292 -17.02 17.15 -8.67
N ILE A 293 -16.38 17.33 -9.82
CA ILE A 293 -15.94 18.63 -10.34
C ILE A 293 -16.44 18.77 -11.77
N ASN A 294 -17.33 19.72 -12.04
CA ASN A 294 -17.89 19.97 -13.38
C ASN A 294 -18.48 18.71 -14.07
N GLY A 295 -19.10 17.80 -13.30
CA GLY A 295 -19.68 16.56 -13.81
C GLY A 295 -18.72 15.36 -13.88
N TRP A 296 -17.42 15.57 -13.67
CA TRP A 296 -16.42 14.50 -13.59
C TRP A 296 -16.22 14.01 -12.16
N ARG A 297 -15.92 12.72 -11.97
CA ARG A 297 -15.68 12.13 -10.64
C ARG A 297 -14.22 11.74 -10.47
N SER A 298 -13.52 12.32 -9.50
CA SER A 298 -12.14 11.93 -9.19
C SER A 298 -11.93 11.71 -7.70
N ASN A 299 -11.05 10.80 -7.31
CA ASN A 299 -10.68 10.60 -5.91
C ASN A 299 -9.43 11.44 -5.58
N LEU A 300 -9.65 12.61 -4.99
CA LEU A 300 -8.58 13.53 -4.56
C LEU A 300 -7.97 13.16 -3.19
N SER A 301 -8.54 12.17 -2.51
CA SER A 301 -8.22 11.82 -1.13
C SER A 301 -7.15 10.72 -1.01
N ILE A 302 -6.66 10.19 -2.14
CA ILE A 302 -5.56 9.20 -2.14
C ILE A 302 -4.25 9.91 -1.82
N VAL A 303 -3.72 9.64 -0.62
CA VAL A 303 -2.52 10.26 -0.06
C VAL A 303 -1.48 9.18 0.32
N PRO A 304 -0.20 9.54 0.55
CA PRO A 304 0.85 8.55 0.81
C PRO A 304 0.61 7.61 2.00
N PHE A 305 -0.07 8.09 3.05
CA PHE A 305 -0.38 7.32 4.25
C PHE A 305 -1.86 7.49 4.61
N ILE A 306 -2.62 6.41 4.59
CA ILE A 306 -4.07 6.45 4.82
C ILE A 306 -4.33 5.84 6.20
N ARG A 307 -4.64 6.69 7.18
CA ARG A 307 -4.80 6.25 8.59
C ARG A 307 -6.13 5.55 8.87
N ASP A 308 -7.17 5.84 8.09
CA ASP A 308 -8.45 5.17 8.23
C ASP A 308 -8.42 3.80 7.54
N PRO A 309 -8.56 2.68 8.27
CA PRO A 309 -8.54 1.35 7.68
C PRO A 309 -9.59 1.16 6.59
N LEU A 310 -10.76 1.80 6.73
CA LEU A 310 -11.83 1.68 5.74
C LEU A 310 -11.46 2.37 4.43
N ALA A 311 -10.93 3.60 4.49
CA ALA A 311 -10.41 4.29 3.32
C ALA A 311 -9.24 3.53 2.67
N ARG A 312 -8.32 2.98 3.47
CA ARG A 312 -7.17 2.20 2.97
C ARG A 312 -7.65 0.94 2.24
N ALA A 313 -8.58 0.20 2.82
CA ALA A 313 -9.19 -0.98 2.20
C ALA A 313 -9.92 -0.61 0.90
N ALA A 314 -10.72 0.46 0.89
CA ALA A 314 -11.46 0.92 -0.28
C ALA A 314 -10.57 1.34 -1.46
N ILE A 315 -9.37 1.87 -1.20
CA ILE A 315 -8.41 2.21 -2.26
C ILE A 315 -7.72 0.95 -2.81
N ASN A 316 -7.43 -0.03 -1.94
CA ASN A 316 -6.75 -1.26 -2.35
C ASN A 316 -7.66 -2.26 -3.09
N THR A 317 -8.98 -2.04 -3.13
CA THR A 317 -9.89 -2.87 -3.95
C THR A 317 -9.74 -2.62 -5.45
N PHE A 318 -9.17 -1.48 -5.87
CA PHE A 318 -8.81 -1.23 -7.27
C PHE A 318 -7.59 -2.04 -7.73
N GLY A 319 -7.00 -2.88 -6.89
CA GLY A 319 -5.67 -3.45 -7.07
C GLY A 319 -4.60 -2.60 -6.38
N PRO A 320 -3.40 -3.15 -6.14
CA PRO A 320 -2.34 -2.40 -5.49
C PRO A 320 -1.79 -1.32 -6.43
N GLY A 321 -1.32 -0.22 -5.86
CA GLY A 321 -0.65 0.80 -6.65
C GLY A 321 -1.58 1.79 -7.35
N ALA A 322 -2.79 2.02 -6.84
CA ALA A 322 -3.52 3.25 -7.15
C ALA A 322 -2.59 4.44 -6.85
N HIS A 323 -2.42 5.35 -7.81
CA HIS A 323 -1.57 6.52 -7.58
C HIS A 323 -2.18 7.44 -6.53
N ILE A 324 -1.33 8.07 -5.71
CA ILE A 324 -1.77 9.22 -4.92
C ILE A 324 -2.24 10.34 -5.87
N ALA A 325 -3.19 11.16 -5.43
CA ALA A 325 -3.79 12.20 -6.26
C ALA A 325 -2.78 13.23 -6.80
N LYS A 326 -1.64 13.40 -6.12
CA LYS A 326 -0.53 14.26 -6.58
C LYS A 326 0.27 13.68 -7.75
N GLU A 327 0.20 12.37 -7.97
CA GLU A 327 0.94 11.67 -9.03
C GLU A 327 0.07 11.48 -10.27
N ALA A 328 -1.16 11.00 -10.09
CA ALA A 328 -2.13 10.86 -11.18
C ALA A 328 -3.56 11.01 -10.66
N LEU A 329 -4.43 11.56 -11.50
CA LEU A 329 -5.87 11.65 -11.28
C LEU A 329 -6.59 10.78 -12.32
N TYR A 330 -7.69 10.18 -11.88
CA TYR A 330 -8.58 9.37 -12.70
C TYR A 330 -9.97 10.03 -12.66
N PHE A 331 -10.70 10.00 -13.76
CA PHE A 331 -11.98 10.69 -13.94
C PHE A 331 -13.07 9.77 -14.48
#